data_AF-A0A9Q0SKI3-F1
#
_entry.id   AF-A0A9Q0SKI3-F1
#
_cell.length_a   1.000
_cell.length_b   1.000
_cell.length_c   1.000
_cell.angle_alpha   90.00
_cell.angle_beta   90.00
_cell.angle_gamma   90.00
#
_symmetry.space_group_name_H-M   'P 1'
#
loop_
_entity.id
_entity.type
_entity.pdbx_description
1 polymer ?
#
loop_
_entity_poly.entity_id
_entity_poly.type
_entity_poly.pdbx_seq_one_letter_code
_entity_poly.pdbx_strand_id
1 'polypeptide(L)' 'MTEQEARQILGVTEETSWEEIMKKYDTLFERNSKNGSFYIQSKVHRAKECLEAAHQGKGEGTPT' A
#
# COMPACT_ATOMS: atom_id res chain seq x y z
N MET A 1 -9.15 6.84 -2.39
CA MET A 1 -8.68 6.68 -1.00
C MET A 1 -7.55 7.65 -0.82
N THR A 2 -7.33 8.13 0.39
CA THR A 2 -6.20 9.02 0.71
C THR A 2 -4.96 8.19 1.04
N GLU A 3 -3.78 8.81 0.98
CA GLU A 3 -2.51 8.18 1.39
C GLU A 3 -2.60 7.70 2.86
N GLN A 4 -3.26 8.48 3.72
CA GLN A 4 -3.47 8.14 5.12
C GLN A 4 -4.38 6.90 5.30
N GLU A 5 -5.48 6.81 4.55
CA GLU A 5 -6.35 5.63 4.56
C GLU A 5 -5.59 4.39 4.07
N ALA A 6 -4.78 4.53 3.01
CA ALA A 6 -3.99 3.42 2.48
C ALA A 6 -2.97 2.90 3.50
N ARG A 7 -2.31 3.81 4.23
CA ARG A 7 -1.41 3.47 5.33
C ARG A 7 -2.11 2.72 6.45
N GLN A 8 -3.32 3.16 6.82
CA GLN A 8 -4.12 2.47 7.84
C GLN A 8 -4.53 1.06 7.39
N ILE A 9 -4.90 0.88 6.13
CA ILE A 9 -5.27 -0.44 5.56
C ILE A 9 -4.08 -1.41 5.60
N LEU A 10 -2.86 -0.95 5.28
CA LEU A 10 -1.67 -1.79 5.30
C LEU A 10 -0.99 -1.88 6.68
N GLY A 11 -1.46 -1.10 7.66
CA GLY A 11 -0.89 -1.05 9.01
C GLY A 11 0.54 -0.51 9.02
N VAL A 12 0.79 0.55 8.25
CA VAL A 12 2.11 1.21 8.10
C VAL A 12 2.03 2.69 8.46
N THR A 13 3.18 3.32 8.68
CA THR A 13 3.31 4.76 9.00
C THR A 13 4.00 5.51 7.86
N GLU A 14 4.12 6.83 7.98
CA GLU A 14 4.89 7.66 7.04
C GLU A 14 6.38 7.32 7.01
N GLU A 15 6.92 6.83 8.12
CA GLU A 15 8.33 6.44 8.27
C GLU A 15 8.62 5.03 7.74
N THR A 16 7.58 4.27 7.36
CA THR A 16 7.76 2.90 6.88
C THR A 16 8.39 2.92 5.49
N SER A 17 9.53 2.23 5.34
CA SER A 17 10.23 2.11 4.06
C SER A 17 9.38 1.38 3.01
N TRP A 18 9.61 1.69 1.73
CA TRP A 18 8.88 1.08 0.61
C TRP A 18 8.94 -0.45 0.61
N GLU A 19 10.11 -1.02 0.92
CA GLU A 19 10.30 -2.47 1.01
C GLU A 19 9.40 -3.11 2.08
N GLU A 20 9.29 -2.48 3.25
CA GLU A 20 8.42 -2.97 4.32
C GLU A 20 6.94 -2.80 3.98
N ILE A 21 6.56 -1.73 3.24
CA ILE A 21 5.20 -1.57 2.71
C ILE A 21 4.84 -2.73 1.76
N MET A 22 5.74 -3.09 0.85
CA MET A 22 5.51 -4.22 -0.07
C MET A 22 5.37 -5.56 0.67
N LYS A 23 6.24 -5.82 1.64
CA LYS A 23 6.16 -7.02 2.46
C LYS A 23 4.85 -7.12 3.25
N LYS A 24 4.37 -6.00 3.81
CA LYS A 24 3.07 -5.92 4.49
C LYS A 24 1.91 -6.17 3.53
N TYR A 25 1.95 -5.56 2.34
CA TYR A 25 0.99 -5.80 1.28
C TYR A 25 0.92 -7.28 0.92
N ASP A 26 2.05 -7.92 0.59
CA ASP A 26 2.07 -9.33 0.17
C ASP A 26 1.49 -10.26 1.24
N THR A 27 1.88 -10.04 2.50
CA THR A 27 1.36 -10.80 3.65
C THR A 27 -0.16 -10.66 3.80
N LEU A 28 -0.67 -9.42 3.71
CA LEU A 28 -2.10 -9.15 3.82
C LEU A 28 -2.87 -9.70 2.61
N PHE A 29 -2.32 -9.57 1.42
CA PHE A 29 -2.93 -10.02 0.19
C PHE A 29 -3.05 -11.54 0.17
N GLU A 30 -1.98 -12.27 0.50
CA GLU A 30 -2.00 -13.74 0.59
C GLU A 30 -2.99 -14.23 1.64
N ARG A 31 -2.96 -13.64 2.85
CA ARG A 31 -3.87 -14.00 3.93
C ARG A 31 -5.34 -13.78 3.54
N ASN A 32 -5.63 -12.65 2.91
CA ASN A 32 -7.00 -12.31 2.48
C ASN A 32 -7.44 -13.12 1.27
N SER A 33 -6.53 -13.57 0.41
CA SER A 33 -6.88 -14.47 -0.68
C SER A 33 -7.32 -15.85 -0.19
N LYS A 34 -6.85 -16.28 0.99
CA LYS A 34 -7.20 -17.58 1.60
C LYS A 34 -8.44 -17.50 2.49
N ASN A 35 -8.53 -16.45 3.31
CA ASN A 35 -9.51 -16.36 4.40
C ASN A 35 -10.37 -15.09 4.37
N GLY A 36 -10.13 -14.19 3.41
CA GLY A 36 -10.83 -12.91 3.29
C GLY A 36 -11.95 -12.93 2.24
N SER A 37 -12.59 -11.78 2.07
CA SER A 37 -13.55 -11.55 0.99
C SER A 37 -12.90 -10.76 -0.15
N PHE A 38 -13.49 -10.87 -1.34
CA PHE A 38 -13.08 -10.08 -2.51
C PHE A 38 -13.04 -8.58 -2.21
N TYR A 39 -13.97 -8.08 -1.39
CA TYR A 39 -14.01 -6.67 -0.97
C TYR A 39 -12.77 -6.27 -0.15
N ILE A 40 -12.38 -7.09 0.83
CA ILE A 40 -11.22 -6.83 1.68
C ILE A 40 -9.93 -6.89 0.85
N GLN A 41 -9.80 -7.90 -0.01
CA GLN A 41 -8.66 -8.03 -0.91
C GLN A 41 -8.57 -6.83 -1.88
N SER A 42 -9.70 -6.40 -2.44
CA SER A 42 -9.77 -5.21 -3.30
C SER A 42 -9.36 -3.94 -2.56
N LYS A 43 -9.66 -3.81 -1.26
CA LYS A 43 -9.23 -2.67 -0.43
C LYS A 43 -7.72 -2.67 -0.19
N VAL A 44 -7.13 -3.83 0.07
CA VAL A 44 -5.67 -3.99 0.24
C VAL A 44 -4.93 -3.68 -1.06
N HIS A 45 -5.43 -4.16 -2.19
CA HIS A 45 -4.88 -3.85 -3.52
C HIS A 45 -4.94 -2.35 -3.81
N ARG A 46 -6.10 -1.74 -3.59
CA ARG A 46 -6.29 -0.31 -3.75
C ARG A 46 -5.34 0.51 -2.87
N ALA A 47 -5.14 0.13 -1.62
CA ALA A 47 -4.20 0.79 -0.72
C ALA A 47 -2.77 0.79 -1.27
N LYS A 48 -2.34 -0.34 -1.86
CA LYS A 48 -1.04 -0.45 -2.53
C LYS A 48 -0.93 0.55 -3.69
N GLU A 49 -1.89 0.56 -4.61
CA GLU A 49 -1.90 1.46 -5.77
C GLU A 49 -1.84 2.95 -5.34
N CYS A 50 -2.52 3.31 -4.26
CA CYS A 50 -2.48 4.66 -3.71
C CYS A 50 -1.09 5.05 -3.19
N LEU A 51 -0.40 4.13 -2.51
CA LEU A 51 0.96 4.38 -2.02
C LEU A 51 1.99 4.35 -3.16
N GLU A 52 1.78 3.52 -4.19
CA GLU A 52 2.59 3.50 -5.41
C GLU A 52 2.56 4.86 -6.11
N ALA A 53 1.36 5.40 -6.32
CA ALA A 53 1.20 6.72 -6.92
C ALA A 53 1.87 7.84 -6.09
N ALA A 54 1.75 7.77 -4.75
CA ALA A 54 2.41 8.73 -3.85
C ALA A 54 3.94 8.58 -3.84
N HIS A 55 4.47 7.36 -3.99
CA HIS A 55 5.90 7.09 -4.05
C HIS A 55 6.50 7.53 -5.39
N GLN A 56 5.82 7.24 -6.50
CA GLN A 56 6.22 7.67 -7.84
C GLN A 56 6.17 9.19 -7.99
N GLY A 57 5.12 9.84 -7.49
CA GLY A 57 5.02 11.31 -7.47
C GLY A 57 6.09 11.99 -6.60
N LYS A 58 6.75 11.27 -5.69
CA LYS A 58 7.91 11.73 -4.92
C LYS A 58 9.26 11.43 -5.61
N GLY A 59 9.28 10.52 -6.60
CA GLY A 59 10.45 10.18 -7.40
C GLY A 59 10.72 11.14 -8.57
N GLU A 60 9.71 11.90 -9.00
CA GLU A 60 9.84 12.96 -10.02
C GLU A 60 10.05 14.34 -9.37
N GLY A 61 11.06 14.44 -8.50
CA GLY A 61 11.71 15.69 -8.15
C GLY A 61 13.03 15.80 -8.90
N THR A 62 12.99 16.41 -10.09
CA THR A 62 14.09 17.01 -10.88
C THR A 62 15.55 16.73 -10.46
N PRO A 63 16.35 16.24 -11.42
CA PRO A 63 17.67 16.81 -11.66
C PRO A 63 17.73 17.41 -13.08
N THR A 64 17.73 18.75 -13.10
CA THR A 64 18.28 19.67 -14.12
C THR A 64 17.85 19.53 -15.59
#